data_AF-A0A4Y9PX55-F1
#
_entry.id   AF-A0A4Y9PX55-F1
#
_cell.length_a   1.000
_cell.length_b   1.000
_cell.length_c   1.000
_cell.angle_alpha   90.00
_cell.angle_beta   90.00
_cell.angle_gamma   90.00
#
_symmetry.space_group_name_H-M   'P 1'
#
loop_
_entity.id
_entity.type
_entity.pdbx_description
1 polymer ?
#
loop_
_entity_poly.entity_id
_entity_poly.type
_entity_poly.pdbx_seq_one_letter_code
_entity_poly.pdbx_strand_id
1 'polypeptide(L)'
;MATATRNGVLAVVVAVLLLLSGVAVAFGVDASLAADGTPDAVPVPGLADPTLVWMARVLLVLSVAWVVIGMVSARTRLVRRPGAAGARAAWLASTRPWRARESTLGMLPLDRWLMILVPGALLVATRAVQTALLGWVDLLVALGGWLVFATVVRLLIRQRSPWPVIAAVGGVVVLRCVLALVAVSIAGPAAFWSSFWTDAAVRWAYLVPSVALALWAFVAAVWALVAQFGRRQAWGMVLAGLGAGLAVPSAFIGIAGMRAVADAWSGQLPGIRPDVAAVLGDASGAWWAVAVGVLMLVVGLALRLVRARDADPASPWR
;
A
#
# COMPACT_ATOMS: atom_id res chain seq x y z
N MET A 1 5.48 -16.20 -26.29
CA MET A 1 6.44 -16.48 -25.18
C MET A 1 7.39 -15.33 -24.90
N ALA A 2 8.00 -14.68 -25.91
CA ALA A 2 8.96 -13.57 -25.72
C ALA A 2 8.46 -12.39 -24.85
N THR A 3 7.18 -12.01 -24.95
CA THR A 3 6.58 -10.92 -24.16
C THR A 3 6.41 -11.26 -22.68
N ALA A 4 6.12 -12.53 -22.34
CA ALA A 4 5.96 -12.97 -20.96
C ALA A 4 7.31 -13.00 -20.22
N THR A 5 8.36 -13.47 -20.88
CA THR A 5 9.74 -13.47 -20.34
C THR A 5 10.23 -12.04 -20.13
N ARG A 6 9.99 -11.14 -21.09
CA ARG A 6 10.33 -9.71 -20.97
C ARG A 6 9.63 -9.04 -19.78
N ASN A 7 8.34 -9.30 -19.59
CA ASN A 7 7.59 -8.74 -18.46
C ASN A 7 8.07 -9.31 -17.11
N GLY A 8 8.50 -10.57 -17.08
CA GLY A 8 9.12 -11.17 -15.91
C GLY A 8 10.43 -10.50 -15.52
N VAL A 9 11.33 -10.27 -16.48
CA VAL A 9 12.61 -9.56 -16.25
C VAL A 9 12.36 -8.13 -15.79
N LEU A 10 11.44 -7.40 -16.43
CA LEU A 10 11.05 -6.06 -16.01
C LEU A 10 10.50 -6.03 -14.58
N ALA A 11 9.72 -7.04 -14.18
CA ALA A 11 9.20 -7.14 -12.81
C ALA A 11 10.34 -7.30 -11.79
N VAL A 12 11.36 -8.11 -12.10
CA VAL A 12 12.52 -8.27 -11.22
C VAL A 12 13.33 -6.98 -11.12
N VAL A 13 13.61 -6.31 -12.26
CA VAL A 13 14.33 -5.03 -12.27
C VAL A 13 13.57 -3.98 -11.45
N VAL A 14 12.26 -3.88 -11.63
CA VAL A 14 11.41 -2.97 -10.83
C VAL A 14 11.48 -3.35 -9.36
N ALA A 15 11.35 -4.62 -8.99
CA ALA A 15 11.44 -5.05 -7.60
C ALA A 15 12.79 -4.65 -6.94
N VAL A 16 13.91 -4.78 -7.65
CA VAL A 16 15.23 -4.33 -7.18
C VAL A 16 15.24 -2.81 -6.97
N LEU A 17 14.77 -2.02 -7.94
CA LEU A 17 14.70 -0.56 -7.81
C LEU A 17 13.80 -0.12 -6.63
N LEU A 18 12.70 -0.84 -6.40
CA LEU A 18 11.82 -0.57 -5.27
C LEU A 18 12.49 -0.89 -3.94
N LEU A 19 13.27 -1.97 -3.84
CA LEU A 19 14.07 -2.26 -2.64
C LEU A 19 15.14 -1.18 -2.41
N LEU A 20 15.84 -0.73 -3.45
CA LEU A 20 16.81 0.36 -3.35
C LEU A 20 16.16 1.67 -2.88
N SER A 21 14.95 1.98 -3.34
CA SER A 21 14.20 3.15 -2.84
C SER A 21 13.85 3.01 -1.35
N GLY A 22 13.54 1.79 -0.89
CA GLY A 22 13.33 1.50 0.52
C GLY A 22 14.58 1.72 1.37
N VAL A 23 15.76 1.35 0.83
CA VAL A 23 17.06 1.62 1.48
C VAL A 23 17.30 3.12 1.60
N ALA A 24 17.06 3.90 0.54
CA ALA A 24 17.19 5.35 0.58
C ALA A 24 16.29 6.00 1.64
N VAL A 25 15.04 5.54 1.77
CA VAL A 25 14.12 6.02 2.81
C VAL A 25 14.63 5.66 4.21
N ALA A 26 15.12 4.42 4.42
CA ALA A 26 15.66 4.00 5.71
C ALA A 26 16.84 4.88 6.16
N PHE A 27 17.76 5.17 5.23
CA PHE A 27 18.86 6.13 5.47
C PHE A 27 18.35 7.53 5.82
N GLY A 28 17.35 8.04 5.11
CA GLY A 28 16.78 9.36 5.39
C GLY A 28 16.19 9.46 6.80
N VAL A 29 15.52 8.39 7.26
CA VAL A 29 14.95 8.32 8.62
C VAL A 29 16.04 8.21 9.69
N ASP A 30 17.11 7.46 9.44
CA ASP A 30 18.24 7.39 10.38
C ASP A 30 18.95 8.75 10.49
N ALA A 31 19.12 9.45 9.37
CA ALA A 31 19.73 10.77 9.35
C ALA A 31 18.92 11.79 10.16
N SER A 32 17.59 11.75 10.09
CA SER A 32 16.74 12.64 10.89
C SER A 32 16.80 12.30 12.38
N LEU A 33 16.74 11.02 12.77
CA LEU A 33 16.89 10.65 14.19
C LEU A 33 18.27 11.00 14.75
N ALA A 34 19.33 10.93 13.94
CA ALA A 34 20.66 11.35 14.36
C ALA A 34 20.74 12.88 14.60
N ALA A 35 19.96 13.68 13.84
CA ALA A 35 19.91 15.13 13.99
C ALA A 35 19.11 15.58 15.23
N ASP A 36 18.00 14.91 15.53
CA ASP A 36 17.05 15.32 16.57
C ASP A 36 17.20 14.56 17.90
N GLY A 37 18.08 13.55 17.94
CA GLY A 37 18.32 12.69 19.09
C GLY A 37 17.43 11.45 19.12
N THR A 38 17.93 10.36 19.73
CA THR A 38 17.16 9.12 19.88
C THR A 38 16.02 9.33 20.87
N PRO A 39 14.78 8.90 20.56
CA PRO A 39 13.66 9.03 21.48
C PRO A 39 13.93 8.39 22.85
N ASP A 40 13.56 9.08 23.92
CA ASP A 40 13.65 8.54 25.27
C ASP A 40 12.63 7.40 25.46
N ALA A 41 13.10 6.26 25.96
CA ALA A 41 12.25 5.14 26.32
C ALA A 41 11.43 5.52 27.57
N VAL A 42 10.13 5.75 27.39
CA VAL A 42 9.21 5.98 28.50
C VAL A 42 8.65 4.63 28.95
N PRO A 43 8.73 4.27 30.24
CA PRO A 43 8.07 3.07 30.74
C PRO A 43 6.55 3.22 30.58
N VAL A 44 5.97 2.56 29.59
CA VAL A 44 4.51 2.49 29.40
C VAL A 44 4.01 1.19 30.04
N PRO A 45 3.17 1.23 31.08
CA PRO A 45 2.56 0.03 31.65
C PRO A 45 1.77 -0.74 30.56
N GLY A 46 2.01 -2.06 30.42
CA GLY A 46 1.26 -2.91 29.48
C GLY A 46 1.96 -3.30 28.17
N LEU A 47 3.29 -3.11 28.06
CA LEU A 47 4.12 -3.44 26.88
C LEU A 47 3.97 -4.87 26.30
N ALA A 48 3.46 -5.81 27.09
CA ALA A 48 3.20 -7.18 26.68
C ALA A 48 1.75 -7.57 26.98
N ASP A 49 0.77 -6.88 26.39
CA ASP A 49 -0.60 -7.42 26.38
C ASP A 49 -0.61 -8.72 25.55
N PRO A 50 -0.72 -9.90 26.20
CA PRO A 50 -0.67 -11.17 25.51
C PRO A 50 -1.83 -11.30 24.51
N THR A 51 -2.92 -10.58 24.75
CA THR A 51 -4.10 -10.55 23.88
C THR A 51 -3.75 -9.98 22.52
N LEU A 52 -3.08 -8.83 22.47
CA LEU A 52 -2.68 -8.18 21.21
C LEU A 52 -1.68 -9.03 20.42
N VAL A 53 -0.77 -9.72 21.10
CA VAL A 53 0.15 -10.68 20.47
C VAL A 53 -0.62 -11.84 19.83
N TRP A 54 -1.58 -12.42 20.55
CA TRP A 54 -2.41 -13.49 20.02
C TRP A 54 -3.30 -13.02 18.87
N MET A 55 -3.89 -11.83 18.97
CA MET A 55 -4.64 -11.21 17.87
C MET A 55 -3.75 -11.04 16.63
N ALA A 56 -2.51 -10.55 16.78
CA ALA A 56 -1.55 -10.44 15.69
C ALA A 56 -1.25 -11.80 15.05
N ARG A 57 -1.06 -12.86 15.87
CA ARG A 57 -0.81 -14.22 15.38
C ARG A 57 -2.00 -14.79 14.63
N VAL A 58 -3.22 -14.63 15.13
CA VAL A 58 -4.44 -15.08 14.44
C VAL A 58 -4.60 -14.35 13.11
N LEU A 59 -4.45 -13.02 13.09
CA LEU A 59 -4.48 -12.23 11.86
C LEU A 59 -3.37 -12.65 10.89
N LEU A 60 -2.17 -12.96 11.38
CA LEU A 60 -1.05 -13.44 10.57
C LEU A 60 -1.41 -14.76 9.90
N VAL A 61 -1.94 -15.73 10.66
CA VAL A 61 -2.38 -17.02 10.14
C VAL A 61 -3.46 -16.84 9.08
N LEU A 62 -4.47 -15.99 9.31
CA LEU A 62 -5.52 -15.69 8.32
C LEU A 62 -4.96 -15.04 7.05
N SER A 63 -4.03 -14.10 7.20
CA SER A 63 -3.39 -13.41 6.07
C SER A 63 -2.53 -14.37 5.24
N VAL A 64 -1.73 -15.21 5.91
CA VAL A 64 -0.91 -16.25 5.26
C VAL A 64 -1.80 -17.28 4.59
N ALA A 65 -2.89 -17.70 5.23
CA ALA A 65 -3.85 -18.63 4.63
C ALA A 65 -4.43 -18.07 3.33
N TRP A 66 -4.82 -16.79 3.30
CA TRP A 66 -5.29 -16.14 2.08
C TRP A 66 -4.25 -16.17 0.95
N VAL A 67 -2.99 -15.85 1.27
CA VAL A 67 -1.86 -15.88 0.32
C VAL A 67 -1.61 -17.31 -0.19
N VAL A 68 -1.55 -18.28 0.72
CA VAL A 68 -1.29 -19.70 0.39
C VAL A 68 -2.42 -20.27 -0.45
N ILE A 69 -3.68 -20.00 -0.11
CA ILE A 69 -4.84 -20.40 -0.93
C ILE A 69 -4.72 -19.80 -2.32
N GLY A 70 -4.34 -18.52 -2.44
CA GLY A 70 -4.10 -17.87 -3.74
C GLY A 70 -2.97 -18.51 -4.55
N MET A 71 -1.87 -18.88 -3.88
CA MET A 71 -0.72 -19.52 -4.51
C MET A 71 -1.03 -20.94 -4.98
N VAL A 72 -1.69 -21.76 -4.15
CA VAL A 72 -2.04 -23.15 -4.45
C VAL A 72 -3.12 -23.21 -5.55
N SER A 73 -4.15 -22.37 -5.45
CA SER A 73 -5.20 -22.27 -6.47
C SER A 73 -4.68 -21.74 -7.81
N ALA A 74 -3.58 -20.99 -7.83
CA ALA A 74 -2.92 -20.60 -9.07
C ALA A 74 -2.27 -21.78 -9.82
N ARG A 75 -1.90 -22.84 -9.10
CA ARG A 75 -1.22 -24.03 -9.65
C ARG A 75 -2.14 -25.23 -9.85
N THR A 76 -3.33 -25.22 -9.27
CA THR A 76 -4.22 -26.39 -9.19
C THR A 76 -5.63 -26.08 -9.72
N ARG A 77 -6.47 -27.11 -9.91
CA ARG A 77 -7.89 -26.96 -10.28
C ARG A 77 -8.80 -26.59 -9.10
N LEU A 78 -8.26 -26.15 -7.96
CA LEU A 78 -8.99 -25.79 -6.74
C LEU A 78 -9.94 -24.58 -6.89
N VAL A 79 -9.99 -23.97 -8.08
CA VAL A 79 -10.78 -22.77 -8.45
C VAL A 79 -12.30 -22.96 -8.28
N ARG A 80 -12.78 -24.19 -8.09
CA ARG A 80 -14.23 -24.47 -7.93
C ARG A 80 -14.79 -24.20 -6.53
N ARG A 81 -13.96 -23.90 -5.52
CA ARG A 81 -14.44 -23.58 -4.16
C ARG A 81 -14.68 -22.06 -3.99
N PRO A 82 -15.75 -21.64 -3.31
CA PRO A 82 -16.03 -20.23 -3.05
C PRO A 82 -14.86 -19.57 -2.30
N GLY A 83 -14.45 -18.37 -2.70
CA GLY A 83 -13.33 -17.61 -2.13
C GLY A 83 -11.97 -17.93 -2.72
N ALA A 84 -11.74 -19.16 -3.21
CA ALA A 84 -10.46 -19.56 -3.78
C ALA A 84 -10.14 -18.79 -5.08
N ALA A 85 -11.16 -18.45 -5.89
CA ALA A 85 -10.97 -17.67 -7.10
C ALA A 85 -10.56 -16.21 -6.80
N GLY A 86 -11.14 -15.61 -5.75
CA GLY A 86 -10.76 -14.28 -5.27
C GLY A 86 -9.30 -14.24 -4.79
N ALA A 87 -8.92 -15.19 -3.92
CA ALA A 87 -7.54 -15.31 -3.42
C ALA A 87 -6.53 -15.57 -4.55
N ARG A 88 -6.88 -16.45 -5.50
CA ARG A 88 -6.07 -16.71 -6.71
C ARG A 88 -5.80 -15.44 -7.49
N ALA A 89 -6.86 -14.66 -7.72
CA ALA A 89 -6.75 -13.46 -8.51
C ALA A 89 -5.95 -12.38 -7.81
N ALA A 90 -6.11 -12.22 -6.50
CA ALA A 90 -5.29 -11.31 -5.69
C ALA A 90 -3.80 -11.70 -5.77
N TRP A 91 -3.48 -12.99 -5.61
CA TRP A 91 -2.10 -13.50 -5.72
C TRP A 91 -1.51 -13.32 -7.13
N LEU A 92 -2.25 -13.70 -8.17
CA LEU A 92 -1.77 -13.57 -9.55
C LEU A 92 -1.66 -12.11 -9.98
N ALA A 93 -2.59 -11.25 -9.58
CA ALA A 93 -2.56 -9.84 -9.93
C ALA A 93 -1.49 -9.07 -9.15
N SER A 94 -1.15 -9.48 -7.93
CA SER A 94 -0.05 -8.86 -7.18
C SER A 94 1.33 -9.30 -7.69
N THR A 95 1.49 -10.55 -8.13
CA THR A 95 2.80 -11.07 -8.59
C THR A 95 3.02 -10.92 -10.10
N ARG A 96 1.95 -10.95 -10.90
CA ARG A 96 1.95 -10.82 -12.36
C ARG A 96 0.83 -9.88 -12.82
N PRO A 97 0.90 -8.58 -12.47
CA PRO A 97 -0.23 -7.66 -12.67
C PRO A 97 -0.65 -7.48 -14.13
N TRP A 98 0.26 -7.72 -15.08
CA TRP A 98 -0.08 -7.72 -16.52
C TRP A 98 -1.10 -8.79 -16.91
N ARG A 99 -1.36 -9.80 -16.07
CA ARG A 99 -2.39 -10.84 -16.25
C ARG A 99 -3.62 -10.67 -15.35
N ALA A 100 -3.72 -9.56 -14.61
CA ALA A 100 -4.80 -9.32 -13.64
C ALA A 100 -6.22 -9.34 -14.26
N ARG A 101 -6.32 -9.00 -15.55
CA ARG A 101 -7.59 -9.08 -16.27
C ARG A 101 -8.04 -10.53 -16.47
N GLU A 102 -7.13 -11.42 -16.87
CA GLU A 102 -7.43 -12.83 -17.09
C GLU A 102 -7.90 -13.50 -15.80
N SER A 103 -7.32 -13.12 -14.66
CA SER A 103 -7.64 -13.73 -13.37
C SER A 103 -8.97 -13.28 -12.77
N THR A 104 -9.56 -12.19 -13.26
CA THR A 104 -10.81 -11.61 -12.71
C THR A 104 -12.05 -11.86 -13.57
N LEU A 105 -11.88 -12.50 -14.73
CA LEU A 105 -12.99 -12.90 -15.60
C LEU A 105 -13.76 -14.10 -15.01
N GLY A 106 -15.10 -14.06 -15.12
CA GLY A 106 -15.96 -15.17 -14.71
C GLY A 106 -16.08 -15.40 -13.20
N MET A 107 -15.63 -14.45 -12.38
CA MET A 107 -15.75 -14.54 -10.92
C MET A 107 -17.19 -14.49 -10.42
N LEU A 108 -17.47 -15.28 -9.39
CA LEU A 108 -18.72 -15.23 -8.66
C LEU A 108 -18.85 -13.90 -7.89
N PRO A 109 -20.08 -13.44 -7.58
CA PRO A 109 -20.29 -12.23 -6.79
C PRO A 109 -19.61 -12.27 -5.41
N LEU A 110 -19.59 -13.44 -4.77
CA LEU A 110 -18.94 -13.64 -3.46
C LEU A 110 -17.42 -13.41 -3.54
N ASP A 111 -16.76 -13.92 -4.57
CA ASP A 111 -15.30 -13.75 -4.76
C ASP A 111 -14.93 -12.28 -4.92
N ARG A 112 -15.77 -11.52 -5.61
CA ARG A 112 -15.61 -10.07 -5.80
C ARG A 112 -15.72 -9.31 -4.48
N TRP A 113 -16.69 -9.66 -3.64
CA TRP A 113 -16.82 -9.07 -2.31
C TRP A 113 -15.62 -9.43 -1.43
N LEU A 114 -15.18 -10.69 -1.44
CA LEU A 114 -14.02 -11.14 -0.67
C LEU A 114 -12.73 -10.41 -1.08
N MET A 115 -12.56 -10.06 -2.36
CA MET A 115 -11.43 -9.26 -2.83
C MET A 115 -11.39 -7.83 -2.27
N ILE A 116 -12.51 -7.31 -1.77
CA ILE A 116 -12.57 -5.99 -1.12
C ILE A 116 -12.52 -6.17 0.40
N LEU A 117 -13.37 -7.04 0.93
CA LEU A 117 -13.53 -7.26 2.36
C LEU A 117 -12.28 -7.84 3.01
N VAL A 118 -11.62 -8.83 2.40
CA VAL A 118 -10.44 -9.45 3.02
C VAL A 118 -9.26 -8.48 3.12
N PRO A 119 -8.79 -7.82 2.04
CA PRO A 119 -7.72 -6.84 2.17
C PRO A 119 -8.10 -5.64 3.03
N GLY A 120 -9.34 -5.15 2.94
CA GLY A 120 -9.82 -4.02 3.74
C GLY A 120 -9.88 -4.36 5.23
N ALA A 121 -10.49 -5.48 5.60
CA ALA A 121 -10.57 -5.91 7.00
C ALA A 121 -9.20 -6.23 7.57
N LEU A 122 -8.32 -6.90 6.81
CA LEU A 122 -6.95 -7.16 7.24
C LEU A 122 -6.16 -5.87 7.45
N LEU A 123 -6.31 -4.88 6.57
CA LEU A 123 -5.65 -3.58 6.72
C LEU A 123 -6.11 -2.88 8.01
N VAL A 124 -7.42 -2.80 8.23
CA VAL A 124 -8.00 -2.17 9.44
C VAL A 124 -7.53 -2.90 10.70
N ALA A 125 -7.68 -4.22 10.74
CA ALA A 125 -7.33 -5.03 11.90
C ALA A 125 -5.82 -5.01 12.19
N THR A 126 -4.97 -5.05 11.15
CA THR A 126 -3.51 -4.95 11.31
C THR A 126 -3.13 -3.60 11.90
N ARG A 127 -3.71 -2.50 11.40
CA ARG A 127 -3.43 -1.14 11.92
C ARG A 127 -3.91 -0.96 13.35
N ALA A 128 -5.10 -1.47 13.66
CA ALA A 128 -5.63 -1.44 15.02
C ALA A 128 -4.69 -2.20 15.98
N VAL A 129 -4.25 -3.42 15.62
CA VAL A 129 -3.31 -4.20 16.46
C VAL A 129 -1.93 -3.54 16.56
N GLN A 130 -1.38 -3.01 15.46
CA GLN A 130 -0.09 -2.30 15.46
C GLN A 130 -0.07 -1.10 16.40
N THR A 131 -1.21 -0.44 16.59
CA THR A 131 -1.34 0.76 17.43
C THR A 131 -2.01 0.46 18.78
N ALA A 132 -2.05 -0.81 19.18
CA ALA A 132 -2.70 -1.27 20.41
C ALA A 132 -4.15 -0.76 20.59
N LEU A 133 -4.89 -0.61 19.49
CA LEU A 133 -6.26 -0.10 19.40
C LEU A 133 -6.42 1.39 19.75
N LEU A 134 -5.31 2.13 19.86
CA LEU A 134 -5.29 3.56 20.18
C LEU A 134 -5.12 4.44 18.94
N GLY A 135 -4.57 3.90 17.85
CA GLY A 135 -4.14 4.64 16.65
C GLY A 135 -5.23 5.03 15.67
N TRP A 136 -6.27 5.74 16.12
CA TRP A 136 -7.34 6.21 15.26
C TRP A 136 -6.86 7.21 14.21
N VAL A 137 -5.85 8.03 14.51
CA VAL A 137 -5.31 9.01 13.55
C VAL A 137 -4.55 8.31 12.42
N ASP A 138 -3.66 7.36 12.74
CA ASP A 138 -2.94 6.55 11.73
C ASP A 138 -3.95 5.78 10.86
N LEU A 139 -4.99 5.21 11.48
CA LEU A 139 -6.06 4.52 10.76
C LEU A 139 -6.78 5.46 9.78
N LEU A 140 -7.21 6.64 10.23
CA LEU A 140 -7.94 7.62 9.41
C LEU A 140 -7.09 8.14 8.25
N VAL A 141 -5.82 8.46 8.51
CA VAL A 141 -4.90 8.95 7.47
C VAL A 141 -4.63 7.84 6.44
N ALA A 142 -4.32 6.62 6.89
CA ALA A 142 -4.03 5.50 6.00
C ALA A 142 -5.26 5.09 5.18
N LEU A 143 -6.41 4.88 5.81
CA LEU A 143 -7.64 4.51 5.12
C LEU A 143 -8.14 5.64 4.23
N GLY A 144 -8.07 6.89 4.68
CA GLY A 144 -8.43 8.07 3.91
C GLY A 144 -7.64 8.16 2.61
N GLY A 145 -6.32 8.01 2.66
CA GLY A 145 -5.47 8.01 1.47
C GLY A 145 -5.84 6.90 0.48
N TRP A 146 -6.05 5.66 0.97
CA TRP A 146 -6.46 4.54 0.13
C TRP A 146 -7.86 4.71 -0.46
N LEU A 147 -8.82 5.24 0.31
CA LEU A 147 -10.18 5.49 -0.15
C LEU A 147 -10.22 6.58 -1.21
N VAL A 148 -9.47 7.68 -1.02
CA VAL A 148 -9.32 8.74 -2.02
C VAL A 148 -8.69 8.19 -3.29
N PHE A 149 -7.58 7.45 -3.17
CA PHE A 149 -6.94 6.78 -4.31
C PHE A 149 -7.93 5.88 -5.07
N ALA A 150 -8.61 4.98 -4.36
CA ALA A 150 -9.56 4.04 -4.93
C ALA A 150 -10.72 4.76 -5.62
N THR A 151 -11.23 5.83 -5.01
CA THR A 151 -12.33 6.65 -5.55
C THR A 151 -11.91 7.35 -6.83
N VAL A 152 -10.76 8.03 -6.83
CA VAL A 152 -10.25 8.74 -8.03
C VAL A 152 -9.99 7.76 -9.17
N VAL A 153 -9.31 6.64 -8.89
CA VAL A 153 -9.07 5.61 -9.91
C VAL A 153 -10.40 5.03 -10.41
N ARG A 154 -11.35 4.74 -9.52
CA ARG A 154 -12.69 4.26 -9.89
C ARG A 154 -13.43 5.24 -10.80
N LEU A 155 -13.38 6.54 -10.49
CA LEU A 155 -13.98 7.61 -11.29
C LEU A 155 -13.33 7.72 -12.67
N LEU A 156 -12.01 7.55 -12.78
CA LEU A 156 -11.30 7.64 -14.06
C LEU A 156 -11.44 6.39 -14.94
N ILE A 157 -11.64 5.21 -14.35
CA ILE A 157 -11.94 3.95 -15.05
C ILE A 157 -13.35 3.97 -15.67
N ARG A 158 -14.30 4.70 -15.06
CA ARG A 158 -15.70 4.86 -15.52
C ARG A 158 -16.42 3.52 -15.78
N GLN A 159 -16.75 3.22 -17.04
CA GLN A 159 -17.57 2.08 -17.46
C GLN A 159 -16.77 0.77 -17.56
N ARG A 160 -15.43 0.80 -17.42
CA ARG A 160 -14.59 -0.40 -17.49
C ARG A 160 -14.53 -1.11 -16.14
N SER A 161 -14.10 -2.37 -16.19
CA SER A 161 -14.03 -3.24 -15.01
C SER A 161 -12.92 -2.79 -14.03
N PRO A 162 -13.25 -2.48 -12.76
CA PRO A 162 -12.27 -2.10 -11.73
C PRO A 162 -11.58 -3.32 -11.09
N TRP A 163 -12.12 -4.52 -11.27
CA TRP A 163 -11.68 -5.74 -10.60
C TRP A 163 -10.19 -6.08 -10.77
N PRO A 164 -9.54 -5.88 -11.93
CA PRO A 164 -8.10 -6.14 -12.07
C PRO A 164 -7.23 -5.28 -11.13
N VAL A 165 -7.60 -4.01 -10.92
CA VAL A 165 -6.87 -3.11 -10.03
C VAL A 165 -7.12 -3.48 -8.58
N ILE A 166 -8.37 -3.78 -8.22
CA ILE A 166 -8.74 -4.24 -6.87
C ILE A 166 -7.97 -5.52 -6.52
N ALA A 167 -7.87 -6.47 -7.45
CA ALA A 167 -7.09 -7.69 -7.27
C ALA A 167 -5.61 -7.39 -7.02
N ALA A 168 -5.01 -6.55 -7.88
CA ALA A 168 -3.59 -6.23 -7.82
C ALA A 168 -3.24 -5.52 -6.51
N VAL A 169 -3.93 -4.41 -6.21
CA VAL A 169 -3.70 -3.60 -5.01
C VAL A 169 -4.06 -4.39 -3.76
N GLY A 170 -5.22 -5.06 -3.73
CA GLY A 170 -5.66 -5.86 -2.59
C GLY A 170 -4.67 -6.98 -2.25
N GLY A 171 -4.13 -7.68 -3.26
CA GLY A 171 -3.10 -8.68 -3.04
C GLY A 171 -1.82 -8.10 -2.42
N VAL A 172 -1.38 -6.92 -2.86
CA VAL A 172 -0.20 -6.23 -2.29
C VAL A 172 -0.47 -5.72 -0.87
N VAL A 173 -1.68 -5.20 -0.61
CA VAL A 173 -2.11 -4.78 0.73
C VAL A 173 -2.03 -5.96 1.72
N VAL A 174 -2.49 -7.15 1.33
CA VAL A 174 -2.38 -8.34 2.18
C VAL A 174 -0.91 -8.72 2.44
N LEU A 175 -0.03 -8.67 1.43
CA LEU A 175 1.40 -8.93 1.63
C LEU A 175 2.03 -7.93 2.60
N ARG A 176 1.63 -6.66 2.54
CA ARG A 176 2.06 -5.64 3.51
C ARG A 176 1.52 -5.93 4.91
N CYS A 177 0.27 -6.39 5.04
CA CYS A 177 -0.28 -6.80 6.32
C CYS A 177 0.49 -7.99 6.91
N VAL A 178 0.87 -8.98 6.10
CA VAL A 178 1.72 -10.10 6.54
C VAL A 178 3.05 -9.57 7.10
N LEU A 179 3.75 -8.69 6.37
CA LEU A 179 5.01 -8.10 6.84
C LEU A 179 4.86 -7.38 8.19
N ALA A 180 3.83 -6.54 8.32
CA ALA A 180 3.50 -5.83 9.56
C ALA A 180 3.16 -6.79 10.71
N LEU A 181 2.35 -7.80 10.45
CA LEU A 181 1.89 -8.76 11.45
C LEU A 181 3.01 -9.70 11.90
N VAL A 182 3.96 -10.08 11.03
CA VAL A 182 5.15 -10.85 11.43
C VAL A 182 5.90 -10.11 12.53
N ALA A 183 6.20 -8.82 12.31
CA ALA A 183 6.96 -8.01 13.25
C ALA A 183 6.25 -7.90 14.62
N VAL A 184 4.94 -7.66 14.61
CA VAL A 184 4.14 -7.52 15.84
C VAL A 184 3.80 -8.86 16.51
N SER A 185 3.69 -9.96 15.76
CA SER A 185 3.33 -11.28 16.30
C SER A 185 4.40 -11.93 17.19
N ILE A 186 5.65 -11.49 17.03
CA ILE A 186 6.80 -11.99 17.78
C ILE A 186 6.92 -11.23 19.10
N ALA A 187 7.01 -9.90 19.03
CA ALA A 187 7.36 -9.06 20.17
C ALA A 187 6.15 -8.35 20.81
N GLY A 188 5.01 -8.28 20.12
CA GLY A 188 3.91 -7.38 20.47
C GLY A 188 4.12 -5.97 19.91
N PRO A 189 3.07 -5.13 19.88
CA PRO A 189 3.10 -3.85 19.20
C PRO A 189 4.04 -2.86 19.90
N ALA A 190 4.03 -2.82 21.23
CA ALA A 190 4.83 -1.89 22.01
C ALA A 190 6.34 -2.20 21.92
N ALA A 191 6.73 -3.47 22.07
CA ALA A 191 8.13 -3.89 21.91
C ALA A 191 8.61 -3.70 20.47
N PHE A 192 7.77 -3.99 19.46
CA PHE A 192 8.13 -3.73 18.06
C PHE A 192 8.41 -2.25 17.82
N TRP A 193 7.52 -1.35 18.24
CA TRP A 193 7.73 0.09 18.05
C TRP A 193 8.95 0.57 18.82
N SER A 194 9.16 0.07 20.05
CA SER A 194 10.37 0.37 20.81
C SER A 194 11.63 0.01 20.02
N SER A 195 11.74 -1.23 19.54
CA SER A 195 12.89 -1.68 18.74
C SER A 195 13.02 -0.93 17.42
N PHE A 196 11.92 -0.57 16.77
CA PHE A 196 11.94 0.18 15.52
C PHE A 196 12.61 1.56 15.69
N TRP A 197 12.34 2.25 16.80
CA TRP A 197 12.91 3.56 17.07
C TRP A 197 14.35 3.50 17.58
N THR A 198 14.72 2.46 18.33
CA THR A 198 16.05 2.36 18.97
C THR A 198 17.08 1.57 18.17
N ASP A 199 16.66 0.60 17.35
CA ASP A 199 17.54 -0.29 16.59
C ASP A 199 17.41 -0.03 15.08
N ALA A 200 18.47 0.50 14.48
CA ALA A 200 18.54 0.75 13.04
C ALA A 200 18.33 -0.53 12.22
N ALA A 201 18.86 -1.68 12.65
CA ALA A 201 18.72 -2.93 11.90
C ALA A 201 17.24 -3.35 11.79
N VAL A 202 16.49 -3.26 12.89
CA VAL A 202 15.04 -3.55 12.92
C VAL A 202 14.28 -2.55 12.03
N ARG A 203 14.63 -1.26 12.13
CA ARG A 203 14.02 -0.21 11.33
C ARG A 203 14.19 -0.45 9.83
N TRP A 204 15.40 -0.79 9.40
CA TRP A 204 15.72 -1.09 8.02
C TRP A 204 15.02 -2.34 7.51
N ALA A 205 15.09 -3.43 8.29
CA ALA A 205 14.45 -4.69 7.96
C ALA A 205 12.92 -4.53 7.76
N TYR A 206 12.31 -3.54 8.43
CA TYR A 206 10.90 -3.21 8.25
C TYR A 206 10.65 -2.17 7.14
N LEU A 207 11.36 -1.04 7.11
CA LEU A 207 11.12 0.06 6.18
C LEU A 207 11.38 -0.33 4.73
N VAL A 208 12.49 -1.03 4.45
CA VAL A 208 12.89 -1.39 3.09
C VAL A 208 11.79 -2.19 2.37
N PRO A 209 11.34 -3.35 2.88
CA PRO A 209 10.27 -4.10 2.24
C PRO A 209 8.91 -3.40 2.33
N SER A 210 8.65 -2.61 3.39
CA SER A 210 7.41 -1.86 3.51
C SER A 210 7.27 -0.80 2.42
N VAL A 211 8.32 -0.02 2.16
CA VAL A 211 8.34 0.99 1.09
C VAL A 211 8.25 0.31 -0.26
N ALA A 212 9.02 -0.76 -0.49
CA ALA A 212 8.98 -1.51 -1.74
C ALA A 212 7.58 -2.05 -2.05
N LEU A 213 6.88 -2.63 -1.06
CA LEU A 213 5.50 -3.11 -1.23
C LEU A 213 4.50 -1.97 -1.45
N ALA A 214 4.66 -0.82 -0.78
CA ALA A 214 3.81 0.35 -1.05
C ALA A 214 3.92 0.81 -2.50
N LEU A 215 5.14 1.00 -3.00
CA LEU A 215 5.38 1.42 -4.38
C LEU A 215 4.92 0.36 -5.38
N TRP A 216 5.14 -0.92 -5.05
CA TRP A 216 4.69 -2.03 -5.87
C TRP A 216 3.17 -2.05 -6.04
N ALA A 217 2.38 -1.64 -5.05
CA ALA A 217 0.92 -1.56 -5.19
C ALA A 217 0.50 -0.63 -6.33
N PHE A 218 1.18 0.52 -6.48
CA PHE A 218 0.93 1.46 -7.56
C PHE A 218 1.43 0.95 -8.92
N VAL A 219 2.62 0.33 -8.96
CA VAL A 219 3.13 -0.32 -10.17
C VAL A 219 2.16 -1.41 -10.65
N ALA A 220 1.70 -2.25 -9.72
CA ALA A 220 0.76 -3.32 -10.00
C ALA A 220 -0.58 -2.77 -10.51
N ALA A 221 -1.07 -1.68 -9.93
CA ALA A 221 -2.26 -0.97 -10.42
C ALA A 221 -2.07 -0.45 -11.85
N VAL A 222 -0.93 0.16 -12.17
CA VAL A 222 -0.63 0.62 -13.54
C VAL A 222 -0.66 -0.56 -14.49
N TRP A 223 0.09 -1.62 -14.20
CA TRP A 223 0.20 -2.80 -15.06
C TRP A 223 -1.13 -3.52 -15.25
N ALA A 224 -1.99 -3.54 -14.24
CA ALA A 224 -3.36 -4.04 -14.35
C ALA A 224 -4.26 -3.18 -15.28
N LEU A 225 -3.97 -1.88 -15.41
CA LEU A 225 -4.71 -0.94 -16.26
C LEU A 225 -4.17 -0.83 -17.68
N VAL A 226 -2.87 -1.11 -17.91
CA VAL A 226 -2.26 -0.99 -19.24
C VAL A 226 -3.02 -1.82 -20.28
N ALA A 227 -3.49 -3.02 -19.92
CA ALA A 227 -4.24 -3.90 -20.82
C ALA A 227 -5.63 -3.36 -21.22
N GLN A 228 -6.16 -2.36 -20.50
CA GLN A 228 -7.49 -1.80 -20.73
C GLN A 228 -7.47 -0.42 -21.41
N PHE A 229 -6.45 0.39 -21.12
CA PHE A 229 -6.37 1.81 -21.49
C PHE A 229 -5.06 2.21 -22.19
N GLY A 230 -4.11 1.28 -22.31
CA GLY A 230 -2.76 1.59 -22.80
C GLY A 230 -1.86 2.22 -21.73
N ARG A 231 -0.55 2.24 -22.00
CA ARG A 231 0.48 2.60 -21.02
C ARG A 231 0.32 4.01 -20.46
N ARG A 232 0.17 5.02 -21.34
CA ARG A 232 0.09 6.43 -20.95
C ARG A 232 -1.11 6.72 -20.05
N GLN A 233 -2.30 6.25 -20.43
CA GLN A 233 -3.52 6.50 -19.67
C GLN A 233 -3.52 5.76 -18.33
N ALA A 234 -2.99 4.53 -18.28
CA ALA A 234 -2.84 3.77 -17.04
C ALA A 234 -1.96 4.50 -16.01
N TRP A 235 -0.80 5.00 -16.45
CA TRP A 235 0.05 5.85 -15.62
C TRP A 235 -0.67 7.11 -15.17
N GLY A 236 -1.38 7.78 -16.08
CA GLY A 236 -2.16 8.98 -15.76
C GLY A 236 -3.20 8.74 -14.66
N MET A 237 -3.94 7.62 -14.74
CA MET A 237 -4.94 7.27 -13.72
C MET A 237 -4.35 7.00 -12.34
N VAL A 238 -3.27 6.22 -12.28
CA VAL A 238 -2.63 5.87 -11.00
C VAL A 238 -1.92 7.09 -10.40
N LEU A 239 -1.25 7.89 -11.23
CA LEU A 239 -0.61 9.12 -10.79
C LEU A 239 -1.64 10.14 -10.27
N ALA A 240 -2.79 10.25 -10.93
CA ALA A 240 -3.90 11.07 -10.47
C ALA A 240 -4.45 10.60 -9.12
N GLY A 241 -4.71 9.29 -8.99
CA GLY A 241 -5.15 8.70 -7.74
C GLY A 241 -4.14 8.87 -6.60
N LEU A 242 -2.85 8.66 -6.89
CA LEU A 242 -1.77 8.80 -5.91
C LEU A 242 -1.62 10.25 -5.46
N GLY A 243 -1.67 11.20 -6.41
CA GLY A 243 -1.62 12.63 -6.12
C GLY A 243 -2.77 13.09 -5.24
N ALA A 244 -4.00 12.68 -5.55
CA ALA A 244 -5.16 12.98 -4.71
C ALA A 244 -5.09 12.30 -3.33
N GLY A 245 -4.67 11.03 -3.29
CA GLY A 245 -4.51 10.25 -2.07
C GLY A 245 -3.41 10.80 -1.15
N LEU A 246 -2.45 11.54 -1.70
CA LEU A 246 -1.47 12.31 -0.93
C LEU A 246 -2.00 13.68 -0.53
N ALA A 247 -2.57 14.44 -1.47
CA ALA A 247 -2.98 15.82 -1.25
C ALA A 247 -4.11 15.95 -0.21
N VAL A 248 -5.12 15.08 -0.26
CA VAL A 248 -6.30 15.21 0.62
C VAL A 248 -5.95 14.97 2.09
N PRO A 249 -5.30 13.85 2.48
CA PRO A 249 -4.87 13.67 3.87
C PRO A 249 -3.84 14.71 4.31
N SER A 250 -2.91 15.11 3.42
CA SER A 250 -1.91 16.13 3.76
C SER A 250 -2.52 17.51 3.99
N ALA A 251 -3.55 17.88 3.23
CA ALA A 251 -4.28 19.13 3.43
C ALA A 251 -5.04 19.10 4.76
N PHE A 252 -5.65 17.96 5.11
CA PHE A 252 -6.28 17.77 6.41
C PHE A 252 -5.27 17.96 7.56
N ILE A 253 -4.08 17.35 7.45
CA ILE A 253 -3.00 17.52 8.44
C ILE A 253 -2.52 18.98 8.50
N GLY A 254 -2.34 19.63 7.34
CA GLY A 254 -1.92 21.03 7.25
C GLY A 254 -2.91 22.00 7.88
N ILE A 255 -4.22 21.74 7.75
CA ILE A 255 -5.30 22.53 8.37
C ILE A 255 -5.41 22.24 9.87
N ALA A 256 -5.36 20.97 10.27
CA ALA A 256 -5.43 20.57 11.68
C ALA A 256 -4.21 21.04 12.49
N GLY A 257 -3.09 21.31 11.82
CA GLY A 257 -1.82 21.70 12.40
C GLY A 257 -0.92 20.48 12.64
N MET A 258 0.26 20.49 12.03
CA MET A 258 1.21 19.37 12.08
C MET A 258 1.59 18.96 13.50
N ARG A 259 1.78 19.95 14.39
CA ARG A 259 2.14 19.70 15.79
C ARG A 259 1.03 18.98 16.55
N ALA A 260 -0.23 19.42 16.40
CA ALA A 260 -1.37 18.77 17.03
C ALA A 260 -1.56 17.32 16.54
N VAL A 261 -1.34 17.08 15.24
CA VAL A 261 -1.39 15.74 14.65
C VAL A 261 -0.22 14.88 15.15
N ALA A 262 0.98 15.43 15.22
CA ALA A 262 2.17 14.73 15.72
C ALA A 262 2.04 14.37 17.21
N ASP A 263 1.50 15.26 18.05
CA ASP A 263 1.23 15.03 19.46
C ASP A 263 0.15 13.95 19.64
N ALA A 264 -0.92 14.00 18.85
CA ALA A 264 -1.95 12.96 18.85
C ALA A 264 -1.38 11.61 18.40
N TRP A 265 -0.50 11.60 17.41
CA TRP A 265 0.11 10.38 16.87
C TRP A 265 1.12 9.77 17.84
N SER A 266 1.99 10.59 18.44
CA SER A 266 2.96 10.14 19.44
C SER A 266 2.27 9.59 20.69
N GLY A 267 1.13 10.18 21.09
CA GLY A 267 0.29 9.67 22.18
C GLY A 267 -0.43 8.34 21.88
N GLN A 268 -0.54 7.94 20.61
CA GLN A 268 -1.23 6.72 20.19
C GLN A 268 -0.28 5.55 19.92
N LEU A 269 1.03 5.78 19.89
CA LEU A 269 2.03 4.73 19.70
C LEU A 269 2.46 4.16 21.06
N PRO A 270 2.35 2.83 21.27
CA PRO A 270 2.75 2.23 22.53
C PRO A 270 4.29 2.09 22.63
N GLY A 271 4.83 2.30 23.83
CA GLY A 271 6.21 1.96 24.20
C GLY A 271 7.23 3.11 24.17
N ILE A 272 7.16 4.01 23.20
CA ILE A 272 8.04 5.20 23.09
C ILE A 272 7.20 6.37 22.59
N ARG A 273 7.42 7.58 23.13
CA ARG A 273 6.89 8.83 22.55
C ARG A 273 7.99 9.49 21.72
N PRO A 274 8.16 9.13 20.44
CA PRO A 274 9.03 9.91 19.58
C PRO A 274 8.47 11.33 19.46
N ASP A 275 9.36 12.33 19.41
CA ASP A 275 8.96 13.64 18.89
C ASP A 275 8.76 13.49 17.37
N VAL A 276 7.58 12.98 17.01
CA VAL A 276 7.19 12.76 15.61
C VAL A 276 7.20 14.07 14.84
N ALA A 277 6.99 15.20 15.51
CA ALA A 277 7.04 16.53 14.90
C ALA A 277 8.48 16.90 14.50
N ALA A 278 9.48 16.54 15.31
CA ALA A 278 10.88 16.70 14.93
C ALA A 278 11.21 15.89 13.65
N VAL A 279 10.83 14.61 13.63
CA VAL A 279 11.12 13.70 12.50
C VAL A 279 10.39 14.09 11.21
N LEU A 280 9.15 14.55 11.32
CA LEU A 280 8.31 14.89 10.16
C LEU A 280 8.44 16.35 9.71
N GLY A 281 9.12 17.19 10.49
CA GLY A 281 9.33 18.61 10.21
C GLY A 281 8.15 19.51 10.61
N ASP A 282 8.26 20.77 10.23
CA ASP A 282 7.26 21.79 10.56
C ASP A 282 5.97 21.68 9.72
N ALA A 283 5.01 22.58 9.96
CA ALA A 283 3.76 22.63 9.20
C ALA A 283 3.97 22.81 7.68
N SER A 284 5.12 23.32 7.23
CA SER A 284 5.41 23.46 5.81
C SER A 284 5.51 22.11 5.11
N GLY A 285 5.95 21.05 5.81
CA GLY A 285 6.03 19.69 5.27
C GLY A 285 4.69 19.17 4.76
N ALA A 286 3.61 19.41 5.50
CA ALA A 286 2.25 19.04 5.08
C ALA A 286 1.83 19.79 3.80
N TRP A 287 2.12 21.09 3.70
CA TRP A 287 1.80 21.89 2.52
C TRP A 287 2.66 21.54 1.31
N TRP A 288 3.92 21.15 1.50
CA TRP A 288 4.74 20.57 0.43
C TRP A 288 4.15 19.27 -0.10
N ALA A 289 3.69 18.38 0.80
CA ALA A 289 3.02 17.15 0.39
C ALA A 289 1.71 17.44 -0.37
N VAL A 290 0.95 18.47 0.01
CA VAL A 290 -0.20 18.96 -0.76
C VAL A 290 0.23 19.41 -2.15
N ALA A 291 1.25 20.27 -2.26
CA ALA A 291 1.72 20.80 -3.54
C ALA A 291 2.18 19.69 -4.48
N VAL A 292 2.98 18.74 -3.98
CA VAL A 292 3.42 17.57 -4.75
C VAL A 292 2.22 16.70 -5.16
N GLY A 293 1.28 16.45 -4.25
CA GLY A 293 0.07 15.67 -4.55
C GLY A 293 -0.80 16.33 -5.63
N VAL A 294 -0.98 17.65 -5.56
CA VAL A 294 -1.71 18.42 -6.58
C VAL A 294 -0.99 18.37 -7.92
N LEU A 295 0.34 18.53 -7.94
CA LEU A 295 1.12 18.41 -9.17
C LEU A 295 0.95 17.04 -9.82
N MET A 296 1.08 15.96 -9.03
CA MET A 296 0.86 14.59 -9.51
C MET A 296 -0.57 14.39 -10.02
N LEU A 297 -1.56 14.96 -9.35
CA LEU A 297 -2.96 14.94 -9.79
C LEU A 297 -3.13 15.60 -11.17
N VAL A 298 -2.62 16.81 -11.32
CA VAL A 298 -2.70 17.58 -12.58
C VAL A 298 -1.99 16.86 -13.71
N VAL A 299 -0.75 16.41 -13.49
CA VAL A 299 0.02 15.65 -14.50
C VAL A 299 -0.70 14.35 -14.85
N GLY A 300 -1.24 13.63 -13.86
CA GLY A 300 -2.00 12.40 -14.08
C GLY A 300 -3.25 12.62 -14.93
N LEU A 301 -4.01 13.67 -14.64
CA LEU A 301 -5.18 14.07 -15.42
C LEU A 301 -4.78 14.49 -16.84
N ALA A 302 -3.70 15.26 -17.02
CA ALA A 302 -3.19 15.63 -18.33
C ALA A 302 -2.81 14.39 -19.16
N LEU A 303 -2.06 13.45 -18.58
CA LEU A 303 -1.69 12.19 -19.25
C LEU A 303 -2.92 11.34 -19.62
N ARG A 304 -4.00 11.42 -18.83
CA ARG A 304 -5.26 10.70 -19.07
C ARG A 304 -6.11 11.35 -20.18
N LEU A 305 -6.10 12.67 -20.28
CA LEU A 305 -6.98 13.46 -21.14
C LEU A 305 -6.39 13.75 -22.53
N VAL A 306 -5.07 13.81 -22.68
CA VAL A 306 -4.44 14.00 -23.99
C VAL A 306 -4.67 12.75 -24.86
N ARG A 307 -5.68 12.82 -25.73
CA ARG A 307 -5.84 11.90 -26.86
C ARG A 307 -4.62 12.03 -27.76
N ALA A 308 -4.05 10.90 -28.19
CA ALA A 308 -3.20 10.92 -29.38
C ALA A 308 -4.07 11.46 -30.52
N ARG A 309 -3.77 12.67 -30.98
CA ARG A 309 -4.46 13.28 -32.13
C ARG A 309 -3.99 12.67 -33.46
N ASP A 310 -3.01 11.76 -33.44
CA ASP A 310 -2.39 11.25 -34.65
C ASP A 310 -2.59 9.74 -34.78
N ALA A 311 -3.66 9.37 -35.47
CA ALA A 311 -3.72 8.18 -36.32
C ALA A 311 -4.54 8.60 -37.55
N ASP A 312 -3.80 9.00 -38.58
CA ASP A 312 -4.24 9.42 -39.90
C ASP A 312 -5.30 8.46 -40.50
N PRO A 313 -6.43 8.95 -41.06
CA PRO A 313 -7.42 8.13 -41.76
C PRO A 313 -6.92 7.51 -43.08
N ALA A 314 -5.72 7.84 -43.55
CA ALA A 314 -5.19 7.37 -44.83
C ALA A 314 -4.27 6.14 -44.67
N SER A 315 -4.89 4.95 -44.55
CA SER A 315 -4.21 3.67 -44.79
C SER A 315 -4.92 2.95 -45.94
N PRO A 316 -4.32 2.86 -47.14
CA PRO A 316 -4.98 2.37 -48.35
C PRO A 316 -4.90 0.84 -48.54
N TRP A 317 -4.67 0.05 -47.49
CA TRP A 317 -4.59 -1.42 -47.62
C TRP A 317 -5.66 -2.11 -46.79
N ARG A 318 -6.84 -2.27 -47.41
CA ARG A 318 -7.79 -3.36 -47.16
C ARG A 318 -7.94 -4.16 -48.43
#